data_AF-A0AAW0WXM3-F1
#
_entry.id   AF-A0AAW0WXM3-F1
#
_cell.length_a   1.000
_cell.length_b   1.000
_cell.length_c   1.000
_cell.angle_alpha   90.00
_cell.angle_beta   90.00
_cell.angle_gamma   90.00
#
_symmetry.space_group_name_H-M   'P 1'
#
loop_
_entity.id
_entity.type
_entity.pdbx_description
1 polymer ?
#
loop_
_entity_poly.entity_id
_entity_poly.type
_entity_poly.pdbx_seq_one_letter_code
_entity_poly.pdbx_strand_id
1 'polypeptide(L)'
;MATSLKSEDHILHNSMLEDDPNDNSATNEEEKTKPRWGPYHKGAKELAGLYSRGKRMQEIVCVCICITLMVVNLYFMAFHFKFEKVATIFLVALAGIFTADFASGFVHWGADTWGSVELPLLGKIHKWSHTYFGLPRWVTILQDLHIILPKRHHRIHHVAPHETYFCITTGWLNYPLEKLKFWTSLECLIQLVLGCKPRADDFKWAQKRD
;
A
#
# COMPACT_ATOMS: atom_id res chain seq x y z
N MET A 1 -18.35 -20.51 4.53
CA MET A 1 -18.76 -19.29 5.25
C MET A 1 -18.40 -18.09 4.40
N ALA A 2 -19.34 -17.17 4.18
CA ALA A 2 -19.13 -15.98 3.36
C ALA A 2 -18.40 -14.90 4.18
N THR A 3 -17.10 -14.71 3.96
CA THR A 3 -16.44 -13.45 4.31
C THR A 3 -16.72 -12.47 3.19
N SER A 4 -17.86 -11.81 3.33
CA SER A 4 -18.33 -10.68 2.53
C SER A 4 -17.42 -9.49 2.78
N LEU A 5 -17.28 -8.63 1.76
CA LEU A 5 -16.83 -7.23 1.84
C LEU A 5 -17.03 -6.69 3.26
N LYS A 6 -15.94 -6.23 3.90
CA LYS A 6 -15.98 -5.73 5.28
C LYS A 6 -17.09 -4.67 5.37
N SER A 7 -18.02 -4.82 6.32
CA SER A 7 -19.05 -3.81 6.53
C SER A 7 -18.42 -2.51 7.01
N GLU A 8 -19.05 -1.37 6.72
CA GLU A 8 -18.59 -0.06 7.19
C GLU A 8 -18.40 -0.06 8.72
N ASP A 9 -19.33 -0.64 9.48
CA ASP A 9 -19.22 -0.75 10.95
C ASP A 9 -18.03 -1.59 11.39
N HIS A 10 -17.75 -2.70 10.70
CA HIS A 10 -16.59 -3.55 10.97
C HIS A 10 -15.28 -2.82 10.64
N ILE A 11 -15.25 -2.06 9.54
CA ILE A 11 -14.10 -1.23 9.17
C ILE A 11 -13.90 -0.14 10.24
N LEU A 12 -14.96 0.52 10.68
CA LEU A 12 -14.87 1.61 11.65
C LEU A 12 -14.42 1.14 13.03
N HIS A 13 -14.93 -0.01 13.49
CA HIS A 13 -14.62 -0.58 14.80
C HIS A 13 -13.23 -1.24 14.86
N ASN A 14 -12.80 -1.89 13.78
CA ASN A 14 -11.56 -2.67 13.74
C ASN A 14 -10.43 -2.01 12.95
N SER A 15 -10.68 -0.88 12.27
CA SER A 15 -9.62 0.03 11.88
C SER A 15 -8.97 0.53 13.16
N MET A 16 -7.64 0.50 13.21
CA MET A 16 -6.95 1.36 14.17
C MET A 16 -7.52 2.76 13.98
N LEU A 17 -8.13 3.32 15.03
CA LEU A 17 -8.37 4.74 15.09
C LEU A 17 -6.97 5.35 15.05
N GLU A 18 -6.58 5.90 13.91
CA GLU A 18 -5.28 6.57 13.79
C GLU A 18 -5.15 7.73 14.79
N ASP A 19 -6.27 8.11 15.43
CA ASP A 19 -6.39 8.83 16.68
C ASP A 19 -7.19 7.99 17.71
N ASP A 20 -6.58 7.04 18.45
CA ASP A 20 -7.24 6.30 19.55
C ASP A 20 -7.53 7.26 20.73
N PRO A 21 -8.77 7.76 20.92
CA PRO A 21 -9.10 8.67 22.02
C PRO A 21 -9.46 7.90 23.30
N ASN A 22 -9.55 6.57 23.22
CA ASN A 22 -10.15 5.71 24.23
C ASN A 22 -9.15 4.75 24.87
N ASP A 23 -7.85 4.95 24.59
CA ASP A 23 -6.75 4.56 25.46
C ASP A 23 -6.61 3.05 25.69
N ASN A 24 -7.03 2.24 24.72
CA ASN A 24 -7.17 0.80 24.89
C ASN A 24 -5.86 0.01 24.69
N SER A 25 -4.74 0.69 24.46
CA SER A 25 -3.46 0.06 24.11
C SER A 25 -2.24 0.56 24.88
N ALA A 26 -2.37 1.59 25.74
CA ALA A 26 -1.29 2.03 26.62
C ALA A 26 -1.37 1.27 27.95
N THR A 27 -0.45 0.35 28.19
CA THR A 27 -0.41 -0.40 29.47
C THR A 27 0.09 0.46 30.63
N ASN A 28 0.75 1.60 30.36
CA ASN A 28 1.36 2.48 31.36
C ASN A 28 1.01 3.97 31.12
N GLU A 29 0.79 4.74 32.20
CA GLU A 29 0.37 6.15 32.14
C GLU A 29 1.38 7.11 31.47
N GLU A 30 2.69 6.80 31.51
CA GLU A 30 3.71 7.62 30.84
C GLU A 30 3.60 7.61 29.30
N GLU A 31 3.13 6.50 28.70
CA GLU A 31 3.00 6.38 27.23
C GLU A 31 1.83 7.18 26.66
N LYS A 32 0.84 7.52 27.50
CA LYS A 32 -0.32 8.34 27.13
C LYS A 32 0.04 9.80 26.84
N THR A 33 1.14 10.28 27.40
CA THR A 33 1.52 11.72 27.37
C THR A 33 2.47 12.09 26.24
N LYS A 34 3.01 11.11 25.50
CA LYS A 34 3.95 11.34 24.40
C LYS A 34 3.30 10.98 23.07
N PRO A 35 3.52 11.75 22.00
CA PRO A 35 3.03 11.38 20.68
C PRO A 35 3.60 10.00 20.31
N ARG A 36 2.72 9.06 19.96
CA ARG A 36 3.06 7.70 19.55
C ARG A 36 3.74 7.65 18.17
N TRP A 37 3.93 8.81 17.54
CA TRP A 37 4.56 8.99 16.24
C TRP A 37 5.75 9.95 16.34
N GLY A 38 6.56 9.99 15.27
CA GLY A 38 7.71 10.88 15.16
C GLY A 38 9.05 10.23 15.51
N PRO A 39 10.16 10.98 15.33
CA PRO A 39 11.52 10.44 15.36
C PRO A 39 11.95 9.88 16.73
N TYR A 40 11.18 10.15 17.78
CA TYR A 40 11.47 9.72 19.13
C TYR A 40 10.80 8.38 19.52
N HIS A 41 9.85 7.89 18.73
CA HIS A 41 9.12 6.63 18.96
C HIS A 41 10.03 5.40 18.78
N LYS A 42 9.96 4.42 19.70
CA LYS A 42 10.86 3.25 19.72
C LYS A 42 10.83 2.43 18.43
N GLY A 43 9.63 2.10 17.94
CA GLY A 43 9.47 1.37 16.67
C GLY A 43 9.97 2.16 15.46
N ALA A 44 9.83 3.49 15.46
CA ALA A 44 10.35 4.33 14.39
C ALA A 44 11.89 4.37 14.38
N LYS A 45 12.52 4.36 15.57
CA LYS A 45 13.98 4.26 15.72
C LYS A 45 14.52 2.89 15.31
N GLU A 46 13.80 1.82 15.65
CA GLU A 46 14.15 0.45 15.25
C GLU A 46 14.11 0.30 13.73
N LEU A 47 13.01 0.73 13.10
CA LEU A 47 12.89 0.75 11.64
C LEU A 47 13.96 1.63 10.96
N ALA A 48 14.29 2.79 11.55
CA ALA A 48 15.36 3.64 11.06
C ALA A 48 16.75 2.97 11.20
N GLY A 49 16.97 2.19 12.25
CA GLY A 49 18.20 1.41 12.47
C GLY A 49 18.36 0.26 11.48
N LEU A 50 17.26 -0.34 11.00
CA LEU A 50 17.25 -1.37 9.96
C LEU A 50 17.49 -0.80 8.55
N TYR A 51 17.49 0.53 8.40
CA TYR A 51 17.59 1.18 7.11
C TYR A 51 19.06 1.29 6.64
N SER A 52 19.51 0.30 5.86
CA SER A 52 20.91 0.21 5.41
C SER A 52 21.28 1.22 4.32
N ARG A 53 22.59 1.49 4.16
CA ARG A 53 23.11 2.28 3.03
C ARG A 53 22.73 1.68 1.67
N GLY A 54 22.65 0.34 1.58
CA GLY A 54 22.22 -0.37 0.37
C GLY A 54 20.77 -0.03 0.00
N LYS A 55 19.86 -0.03 0.99
CA LYS A 55 18.45 0.37 0.79
C LYS A 55 18.35 1.84 0.33
N ARG A 56 19.14 2.73 0.92
CA ARG A 56 19.18 4.14 0.49
C ARG A 56 19.64 4.28 -0.97
N MET A 57 20.72 3.57 -1.33
CA MET A 57 21.27 3.60 -2.68
C MET A 57 20.25 3.06 -3.69
N GLN A 58 19.58 1.97 -3.35
CA GLN A 58 18.50 1.41 -4.17
C GLN A 58 17.37 2.41 -4.37
N GLU A 59 16.88 3.08 -3.32
CA GLU A 59 15.83 4.09 -3.48
C GLU A 59 16.26 5.21 -4.43
N ILE A 60 17.50 5.69 -4.30
CA ILE A 60 18.04 6.73 -5.17
C ILE A 60 18.07 6.24 -6.63
N VAL A 61 18.61 5.05 -6.87
CA VAL A 61 18.68 4.45 -8.20
C VAL A 61 17.28 4.27 -8.81
N CYS A 62 16.34 3.69 -8.07
CA CYS A 62 14.97 3.50 -8.54
C CYS A 62 14.28 4.83 -8.88
N VAL A 63 14.46 5.86 -8.05
CA VAL A 63 13.87 7.19 -8.28
C VAL A 63 14.51 7.85 -9.51
N CYS A 64 15.83 7.82 -9.64
CA CYS A 64 16.54 8.39 -10.79
C CYS A 64 16.11 7.70 -12.10
N ILE A 65 16.02 6.37 -12.11
CA ILE A 65 15.56 5.61 -13.28
C ILE A 65 14.11 5.97 -13.62
N CYS A 66 13.23 6.02 -12.61
CA CYS A 66 11.82 6.37 -12.80
C CYS A 66 11.66 7.77 -13.41
N ILE A 67 12.32 8.78 -12.86
CA ILE A 67 12.29 10.15 -13.38
C ILE A 67 12.85 10.21 -14.80
N THR A 68 13.97 9.54 -15.06
CA THR A 68 14.59 9.49 -16.40
C THR A 68 13.62 8.90 -17.42
N LEU A 69 13.00 7.76 -17.11
CA LEU A 69 12.01 7.13 -17.98
C LEU A 69 10.78 8.02 -18.20
N MET A 70 10.31 8.72 -17.18
CA MET A 70 9.20 9.67 -17.32
C MET A 70 9.55 10.80 -18.30
N VAL A 71 10.73 11.40 -18.14
CA VAL A 71 11.20 12.50 -19.02
C VAL A 71 11.35 12.01 -20.46
N VAL A 72 11.96 10.84 -20.67
CA VAL A 72 12.15 10.26 -22.01
C VAL A 72 10.81 9.94 -22.67
N ASN A 73 9.86 9.35 -21.95
CA ASN A 73 8.53 9.08 -22.49
C ASN A 73 7.76 10.36 -22.82
N LEU A 74 7.85 11.38 -21.96
CA LEU A 74 7.22 12.68 -22.21
C LEU A 74 7.81 13.35 -23.45
N TYR A 75 9.13 13.29 -23.60
CA TYR A 75 9.82 13.74 -24.81
C TYR A 75 9.26 13.03 -26.05
N PHE A 76 9.27 11.69 -26.09
CA PHE A 76 8.75 10.95 -27.24
C PHE A 76 7.28 11.25 -27.52
N MET A 77 6.46 11.39 -26.48
CA MET A 77 5.05 11.73 -26.63
C MET A 77 4.87 13.11 -27.26
N ALA A 78 5.64 14.11 -26.84
CA ALA A 78 5.56 15.47 -27.38
C ALA A 78 6.01 15.54 -28.85
N PHE A 79 7.09 14.85 -29.22
CA PHE A 79 7.65 14.91 -30.57
C PHE A 79 6.94 14.00 -31.58
N HIS A 80 6.31 12.91 -31.14
CA HIS A 80 5.61 11.97 -32.01
C HIS A 80 4.08 12.04 -31.88
N PHE A 81 3.55 13.09 -31.26
CA PHE A 81 2.11 13.26 -31.09
C PHE A 81 1.40 13.39 -32.44
N LYS A 82 0.36 12.58 -32.64
CA LYS A 82 -0.53 12.65 -33.82
C LYS A 82 -1.97 12.77 -33.35
N PHE A 83 -2.67 13.82 -33.77
CA PHE A 83 -4.07 14.07 -33.41
C PHE A 83 -5.00 12.91 -33.80
N GLU A 84 -4.70 12.23 -34.91
CA GLU A 84 -5.45 11.05 -35.38
C GLU A 84 -5.42 9.87 -34.37
N LYS A 85 -4.46 9.84 -33.46
CA LYS A 85 -4.27 8.77 -32.48
C LYS A 85 -4.79 9.10 -31.09
N VAL A 86 -5.44 10.25 -30.91
CA VAL A 86 -5.95 10.70 -29.60
C VAL A 86 -6.81 9.65 -28.92
N ALA A 87 -7.76 9.03 -29.64
CA ALA A 87 -8.59 7.96 -29.08
C ALA A 87 -7.76 6.76 -28.58
N THR A 88 -6.76 6.33 -29.36
CA THR A 88 -5.83 5.25 -28.96
C THR A 88 -5.01 5.65 -27.74
N ILE A 89 -4.53 6.90 -27.67
CA ILE A 89 -3.78 7.41 -26.52
C ILE A 89 -4.63 7.34 -25.25
N PHE A 90 -5.90 7.76 -25.31
CA PHE A 90 -6.82 7.64 -24.17
C PHE A 90 -7.03 6.17 -23.75
N LEU A 91 -7.24 5.26 -24.70
CA LEU A 91 -7.40 3.83 -24.41
C LEU A 91 -6.16 3.22 -23.77
N VAL A 92 -4.96 3.52 -24.30
CA VAL A 92 -3.69 3.03 -23.75
C VAL A 92 -3.40 3.64 -22.38
N ALA A 93 -3.74 4.92 -22.16
CA ALA A 93 -3.61 5.56 -20.85
C ALA A 93 -4.51 4.87 -19.81
N LEU A 94 -5.76 4.57 -20.16
CA LEU A 94 -6.68 3.83 -19.30
C LEU A 94 -6.15 2.42 -19.00
N ALA A 95 -5.70 1.69 -20.02
CA ALA A 95 -5.10 0.37 -19.85
C ALA A 95 -3.84 0.42 -18.96
N GLY A 96 -3.04 1.47 -19.10
CA GLY A 96 -1.88 1.75 -18.25
C GLY A 96 -2.26 1.95 -16.79
N ILE A 97 -3.34 2.68 -16.50
CA ILE A 97 -3.87 2.86 -15.13
C ILE A 97 -4.27 1.52 -14.53
N PHE A 98 -5.06 0.71 -15.24
CA PHE A 98 -5.46 -0.62 -14.76
C PHE A 98 -4.25 -1.54 -14.53
N THR A 99 -3.29 -1.51 -15.45
CA THR A 99 -2.07 -2.33 -15.34
C THR A 99 -1.22 -1.90 -14.14
N ALA A 100 -1.03 -0.60 -13.94
CA ALA A 100 -0.28 -0.06 -12.81
C ALA A 100 -0.98 -0.38 -11.47
N ASP A 101 -2.31 -0.26 -11.43
CA ASP A 101 -3.09 -0.57 -10.24
C ASP A 101 -2.97 -2.05 -9.87
N PHE A 102 -3.14 -2.96 -10.85
CA PHE A 102 -2.95 -4.39 -10.66
C PHE A 102 -1.52 -4.73 -10.22
N ALA A 103 -0.51 -4.23 -10.94
CA ALA A 103 0.89 -4.51 -10.65
C ALA A 103 1.28 -4.02 -9.25
N SER A 104 0.80 -2.84 -8.84
CA SER A 104 1.02 -2.33 -7.48
C SER A 104 0.40 -3.24 -6.43
N GLY A 105 -0.81 -3.76 -6.68
CA GLY A 105 -1.47 -4.73 -5.80
C GLY A 105 -0.74 -6.05 -5.72
N PHE A 106 -0.23 -6.55 -6.85
CA PHE A 106 0.51 -7.80 -6.89
C PHE A 106 1.82 -7.73 -6.09
N VAL A 107 2.59 -6.65 -6.26
CA VAL A 107 3.84 -6.47 -5.50
C VAL A 107 3.55 -6.23 -4.02
N HIS A 108 2.52 -5.45 -3.68
CA HIS A 108 2.10 -5.21 -2.30
C HIS A 108 1.64 -6.49 -1.61
N TRP A 109 0.72 -7.24 -2.24
CA TRP A 109 0.27 -8.55 -1.77
C TRP A 109 1.43 -9.52 -1.56
N GLY A 110 2.37 -9.60 -2.52
CA GLY A 110 3.53 -10.48 -2.40
C GLY A 110 4.44 -10.09 -1.22
N ALA A 111 4.64 -8.79 -1.01
CA ALA A 111 5.40 -8.26 0.12
C ALA A 111 4.69 -8.50 1.47
N ASP A 112 3.38 -8.34 1.54
CA ASP A 112 2.61 -8.59 2.78
C ASP A 112 2.49 -10.08 3.08
N THR A 113 2.51 -10.94 2.06
CA THR A 113 2.24 -12.37 2.22
C THR A 113 3.48 -13.19 2.51
N TRP A 114 4.60 -12.90 1.84
CA TRP A 114 5.86 -13.64 2.02
C TRP A 114 7.04 -12.72 2.29
N GLY A 115 6.80 -11.41 2.41
CA GLY A 115 7.88 -10.47 2.52
C GLY A 115 8.41 -10.27 3.93
N SER A 116 9.73 -10.14 4.00
CA SER A 116 10.44 -9.70 5.20
C SER A 116 10.93 -8.25 5.02
N VAL A 117 11.39 -7.61 6.11
CA VAL A 117 11.95 -6.24 6.12
C VAL A 117 13.10 -6.03 5.09
N GLU A 118 13.60 -7.13 4.51
CA GLU A 118 14.65 -7.15 3.49
C GLU A 118 14.13 -6.94 2.06
N LEU A 119 12.82 -6.96 1.79
CA LEU A 119 12.31 -6.73 0.43
C LEU A 119 12.29 -5.24 0.06
N PRO A 120 12.75 -4.85 -1.13
CA PRO A 120 13.29 -3.50 -1.25
C PRO A 120 12.55 -2.50 -2.17
N LEU A 121 11.26 -2.68 -2.50
CA LEU A 121 10.76 -2.06 -3.73
C LEU A 121 9.67 -0.98 -3.69
N LEU A 122 8.90 -0.69 -2.63
CA LEU A 122 7.78 0.26 -2.78
C LEU A 122 7.49 1.15 -1.54
N GLY A 123 8.01 2.38 -1.51
CA GLY A 123 7.93 3.23 -0.29
C GLY A 123 7.32 4.64 -0.41
N LYS A 124 7.07 5.19 -1.61
CA LYS A 124 6.75 6.64 -1.71
C LYS A 124 5.27 6.98 -1.92
N ILE A 125 4.50 6.14 -2.63
CA ILE A 125 3.06 6.38 -2.85
C ILE A 125 2.23 5.92 -1.64
N HIS A 126 2.62 4.81 -1.01
CA HIS A 126 2.00 4.31 0.23
C HIS A 126 2.14 5.28 1.42
N LYS A 127 3.18 6.12 1.45
CA LYS A 127 3.37 7.08 2.56
C LYS A 127 2.32 8.20 2.56
N TRP A 128 1.80 8.57 1.39
CA TRP A 128 0.82 9.66 1.27
C TRP A 128 -0.61 9.24 1.64
N SER A 129 -0.93 7.94 1.60
CA SER A 129 -2.20 7.43 2.13
C SER A 129 -2.25 7.46 3.67
N HIS A 130 -1.11 7.57 4.34
CA HIS A 130 -0.97 7.67 5.81
C HIS A 130 -0.72 9.10 6.34
N THR A 131 -0.77 10.13 5.48
CA THR A 131 -0.57 11.52 5.91
C THR A 131 -1.92 12.24 5.94
N TYR A 132 -2.34 12.80 7.10
CA TYR A 132 -3.68 13.39 7.27
C TYR A 132 -3.71 14.92 7.26
N PHE A 133 -2.62 15.59 7.66
CA PHE A 133 -2.54 17.06 7.71
C PHE A 133 -1.46 17.61 6.76
N GLY A 134 -1.75 18.74 6.10
CA GLY A 134 -0.79 19.45 5.24
C GLY A 134 -0.67 18.93 3.80
N LEU A 135 -1.62 18.13 3.31
CA LEU A 135 -1.60 17.74 1.89
C LEU A 135 -1.99 18.92 0.99
N PRO A 136 -1.31 19.09 -0.16
CA PRO A 136 -1.73 20.06 -1.15
C PRO A 136 -3.16 19.78 -1.61
N ARG A 137 -3.99 20.83 -1.78
CA ARG A 137 -5.40 20.72 -2.19
C ARG A 137 -5.61 19.92 -3.49
N TRP A 138 -4.65 19.95 -4.40
CA TRP A 138 -4.73 19.16 -5.63
C TRP A 138 -4.65 17.66 -5.38
N VAL A 139 -3.90 17.22 -4.35
CA VAL A 139 -3.83 15.80 -3.96
C VAL A 139 -5.15 15.32 -3.38
N THR A 140 -5.79 16.12 -2.51
CA THR A 140 -7.10 15.77 -1.94
C THR A 140 -8.17 15.69 -3.02
N ILE A 141 -8.17 16.61 -3.99
CA ILE A 141 -9.07 16.55 -5.16
C ILE A 141 -8.85 15.26 -5.97
N LEU A 142 -7.60 14.88 -6.24
CA LEU A 142 -7.31 13.63 -6.98
C LEU A 142 -7.74 12.38 -6.20
N GLN A 143 -7.64 12.40 -4.87
CA GLN A 143 -8.15 11.32 -4.00
C GLN A 143 -9.68 11.25 -4.01
N ASP A 144 -10.37 12.39 -3.91
CA ASP A 144 -11.82 12.46 -3.94
C ASP A 144 -12.38 12.00 -5.30
N LEU A 145 -11.69 12.35 -6.38
CA LEU A 145 -11.98 11.89 -7.75
C LEU A 145 -11.55 10.44 -8.02
N HIS A 146 -10.95 9.75 -7.05
CA HIS A 146 -10.44 8.37 -7.20
C HIS A 146 -9.42 8.21 -8.34
N ILE A 147 -8.73 9.28 -8.72
CA ILE A 147 -7.65 9.25 -9.71
C ILE A 147 -6.38 8.68 -9.07
N ILE A 148 -6.21 8.88 -7.76
CA ILE A 148 -5.18 8.25 -6.93
C ILE A 148 -5.86 7.62 -5.70
N LEU A 149 -5.23 6.61 -5.10
CA LEU A 149 -5.82 5.82 -4.02
C LEU A 149 -6.42 6.70 -2.90
N PRO A 150 -7.75 6.63 -2.67
CA PRO A 150 -8.39 7.34 -1.57
C PRO A 150 -8.01 6.75 -0.21
N LYS A 151 -7.85 7.61 0.80
CA LYS A 151 -7.50 7.19 2.17
C LYS A 151 -8.50 6.23 2.79
N ARG A 152 -9.80 6.46 2.57
CA ARG A 152 -10.88 5.58 3.04
C ARG A 152 -10.76 4.17 2.45
N HIS A 153 -10.36 4.08 1.18
CA HIS A 153 -10.21 2.82 0.48
C HIS A 153 -8.98 2.05 0.97
N HIS A 154 -7.86 2.74 1.20
CA HIS A 154 -6.65 2.14 1.78
C HIS A 154 -6.88 1.63 3.21
N ARG A 155 -7.72 2.32 4.00
CA ARG A 155 -8.03 1.93 5.37
C ARG A 155 -8.61 0.52 5.47
N ILE A 156 -9.38 0.08 4.48
CA ILE A 156 -9.98 -1.26 4.43
C ILE A 156 -8.89 -2.34 4.52
N HIS A 157 -7.74 -2.11 3.87
CA HIS A 157 -6.58 -3.00 3.91
C HIS A 157 -5.90 -3.02 5.29
N HIS A 158 -5.82 -1.89 5.99
CA HIS A 158 -5.28 -1.78 7.36
C HIS A 158 -6.16 -2.39 8.47
N VAL A 159 -7.34 -2.89 8.11
CA VAL A 159 -8.18 -3.63 9.07
C VAL A 159 -7.76 -5.10 9.07
N ALA A 160 -7.46 -5.64 10.26
CA ALA A 160 -7.22 -7.07 10.43
C ALA A 160 -8.31 -7.91 9.71
N PRO A 161 -7.95 -8.98 8.99
CA PRO A 161 -6.66 -9.68 8.99
C PRO A 161 -5.60 -9.16 7.98
N HIS A 162 -5.78 -7.98 7.36
CA HIS A 162 -4.85 -7.41 6.35
C HIS A 162 -4.71 -8.20 5.03
N GLU A 163 -5.70 -9.03 4.69
CA GLU A 163 -5.62 -9.95 3.54
C GLU A 163 -6.34 -9.45 2.28
N THR A 164 -6.75 -8.19 2.27
CA THR A 164 -7.70 -7.65 1.28
C THR A 164 -7.25 -6.28 0.77
N TYR A 165 -7.64 -5.91 -0.45
CA TYR A 165 -7.48 -4.55 -1.01
C TYR A 165 -6.02 -4.10 -1.18
N PHE A 166 -5.21 -4.91 -1.88
CA PHE A 166 -3.77 -4.66 -2.04
C PHE A 166 -3.40 -3.59 -3.09
N CYS A 167 -4.26 -3.29 -4.08
CA CYS A 167 -3.96 -2.31 -5.12
C CYS A 167 -3.87 -0.89 -4.54
N ILE A 168 -2.69 -0.27 -4.68
CA ILE A 168 -2.35 0.99 -3.99
C ILE A 168 -2.16 2.19 -4.93
N THR A 169 -2.29 2.02 -6.24
CA THR A 169 -2.10 3.12 -7.19
C THR A 169 -3.38 3.96 -7.28
N THR A 170 -4.49 3.32 -7.65
CA THR A 170 -5.83 3.93 -7.72
C THR A 170 -6.85 3.19 -6.87
N GLY A 171 -6.65 1.89 -6.64
CA GLY A 171 -7.57 1.01 -5.92
C GLY A 171 -8.78 0.57 -6.73
N TRP A 172 -8.83 0.87 -8.04
CA TRP A 172 -9.95 0.52 -8.91
C TRP A 172 -10.19 -0.99 -8.97
N LEU A 173 -9.11 -1.78 -8.89
CA LEU A 173 -9.19 -3.23 -8.99
C LEU A 173 -9.43 -3.94 -7.66
N ASN A 174 -9.41 -3.24 -6.52
CA ASN A 174 -9.61 -3.89 -5.22
C ASN A 174 -10.98 -4.55 -5.10
N TYR A 175 -12.05 -3.82 -5.40
CA TYR A 175 -13.41 -4.36 -5.35
C TYR A 175 -13.64 -5.57 -6.27
N PRO A 176 -13.31 -5.51 -7.58
CA PRO A 176 -13.49 -6.67 -8.45
C PRO A 176 -12.60 -7.86 -8.06
N LEU A 177 -11.34 -7.64 -7.67
CA LEU A 177 -10.44 -8.72 -7.25
C LEU A 177 -10.90 -9.37 -5.94
N GLU A 178 -11.45 -8.60 -5.00
CA GLU A 178 -12.05 -9.12 -3.77
C GLU A 178 -13.27 -9.98 -4.08
N LYS A 179 -14.17 -9.52 -4.96
CA LYS A 179 -15.36 -10.28 -5.36
C LYS A 179 -15.00 -11.61 -6.02
N LEU A 180 -13.86 -11.65 -6.72
CA LEU A 180 -13.30 -12.86 -7.33
C LEU A 180 -12.48 -13.72 -6.35
N LYS A 181 -12.24 -13.25 -5.12
CA LYS A 181 -11.33 -13.86 -4.13
C LYS A 181 -9.93 -14.10 -4.70
N PHE A 182 -9.50 -13.26 -5.63
CA PHE A 182 -8.32 -13.48 -6.46
C PHE A 182 -7.07 -13.76 -5.62
N TRP A 183 -6.79 -12.92 -4.63
CA TRP A 183 -5.60 -13.01 -3.79
C TRP A 183 -5.59 -14.29 -2.94
N THR A 184 -6.67 -14.58 -2.22
CA THR A 184 -6.79 -15.81 -1.43
C THR A 184 -6.72 -17.07 -2.29
N SER A 185 -7.32 -17.05 -3.49
CA SER A 185 -7.22 -18.16 -4.43
C SER A 185 -5.79 -18.37 -4.93
N LEU A 186 -5.06 -17.28 -5.18
CA LEU A 186 -3.67 -17.33 -5.61
C LEU A 186 -2.74 -17.84 -4.50
N GLU A 187 -2.96 -17.42 -3.25
CA GLU A 187 -2.25 -17.95 -2.08
C GLU A 187 -2.45 -19.45 -1.92
N CYS A 188 -3.70 -19.91 -2.02
CA CYS A 188 -4.03 -21.33 -1.96
C CYS A 188 -3.31 -22.11 -3.07
N LEU A 189 -3.33 -21.59 -4.31
CA LEU A 189 -2.62 -22.20 -5.43
C LEU A 189 -1.11 -22.28 -5.18
N ILE A 190 -0.48 -21.20 -4.71
CA ILE A 190 0.95 -21.16 -4.41
C ILE A 190 1.30 -22.14 -3.28
N GLN A 191 0.50 -22.20 -2.23
CA GLN A 191 0.71 -23.16 -1.15
C GLN A 191 0.58 -24.61 -1.65
N LEU A 192 -0.38 -24.88 -2.54
CA LEU A 192 -0.56 -26.20 -3.14
C LEU A 192 0.61 -26.60 -4.06
N VAL A 193 1.13 -25.66 -4.84
CA VAL A 193 2.18 -25.94 -5.84
C VAL A 193 3.59 -25.90 -5.23
N LEU A 194 3.86 -24.95 -4.34
CA LEU A 194 5.19 -24.67 -3.80
C LEU A 194 5.35 -25.03 -2.32
N GLY A 195 4.27 -25.33 -1.59
CA GLY A 195 4.31 -25.60 -0.15
C GLY A 195 4.58 -24.38 0.73
N CYS A 196 4.75 -23.19 0.13
CA CYS A 196 5.02 -21.95 0.85
C CYS A 196 3.76 -21.48 1.58
N LYS A 197 3.77 -21.57 2.92
CA LYS A 197 2.65 -21.08 3.74
C LYS A 197 2.59 -19.54 3.68
N PRO A 198 1.46 -18.93 3.27
CA PRO A 198 1.30 -17.48 3.32
C PRO A 198 1.38 -16.99 4.77
N ARG A 199 1.98 -15.81 4.98
CA ARG A 199 2.05 -15.14 6.29
C ARG A 199 2.58 -16.04 7.40
N ALA A 200 3.57 -16.88 7.07
CA ALA A 200 4.19 -17.81 8.03
C ALA A 200 4.87 -17.09 9.21
N ASP A 201 5.22 -15.81 9.01
CA ASP A 201 5.93 -14.99 9.98
C ASP A 201 4.99 -14.32 10.98
N ASP A 202 3.72 -14.04 10.63
CA ASP A 202 2.75 -13.31 11.47
C ASP A 202 2.65 -13.89 12.90
N PHE A 203 2.72 -15.22 13.02
CA PHE A 203 2.69 -15.91 14.31
C PHE A 203 3.96 -15.74 15.15
N LYS A 204 5.11 -15.44 14.53
CA LYS A 204 6.38 -15.21 15.25
C LYS A 204 6.37 -13.87 16.00
N TRP A 205 5.66 -12.86 15.48
CA TRP A 205 5.51 -11.55 16.12
C TRP A 205 4.46 -11.57 17.24
N ALA A 206 3.43 -12.42 17.09
CA ALA A 206 2.37 -12.60 18.09
C ALA A 206 2.80 -13.40 19.32
N GLN A 207 3.92 -14.14 19.23
CA GLN A 207 4.54 -14.76 20.39
C GLN A 207 5.19 -13.67 21.25
N LYS A 208 4.56 -13.33 22.39
CA LYS A 208 5.20 -12.55 23.44
C LYS A 208 6.55 -13.19 23.74
N ARG A 209 7.62 -12.38 23.69
CA ARG A 209 8.90 -12.76 24.29
C ARG A 209 8.65 -12.81 25.79
N ASP A 210 8.66 -14.01 26.35
CA ASP A 210 8.67 -14.25 27.80
C ASP A 210 9.87 -13.57 28.47
#